data_AF-A0A2Z5EBF2-F1
#
_entry.id   AF-A0A2Z5EBF2-F1
#
_cell.length_a   1.000
_cell.length_b   1.000
_cell.length_c   1.000
_cell.angle_alpha   90.00
_cell.angle_beta   90.00
_cell.angle_gamma   90.00
#
_symmetry.space_group_name_H-M   'P 1'
#
loop_
_entity.id
_entity.type
_entity.pdbx_description
1 polymer ?
#
loop_
_entity_poly.entity_id
_entity_poly.type
_entity_poly.pdbx_seq_one_letter_code
_entity_poly.pdbx_strand_id
1 'polypeptide(L)'
;MSMTIAVATARISRQLPEAEVSLDSALLASAQLMETILLTSGQEGQEPYARQAALMRLARAQCLLIESQNNMLRLHEEMLGIGKEIKAVGDDDGNCPKPTGLLERAPLRRIA
;
A
#
# COMPACT_ATOMS: atom_id res chain seq x y z
N MET A 1 -17.01 28.77 1.59
CA MET A 1 -17.48 28.08 0.36
C MET A 1 -17.53 26.59 0.65
N SER A 2 -18.69 25.96 0.54
CA SER A 2 -18.82 24.51 0.67
C SER A 2 -18.41 23.82 -0.63
N MET A 3 -17.69 22.70 -0.52
CA MET A 3 -17.29 21.88 -1.65
C MET A 3 -18.51 21.12 -2.20
N THR A 4 -18.68 21.09 -3.51
CA THR A 4 -19.74 20.27 -4.13
C THR A 4 -19.34 18.79 -4.13
N ILE A 5 -20.33 17.90 -4.19
CA ILE A 5 -20.10 16.45 -4.21
C ILE A 5 -19.20 16.05 -5.39
N ALA A 6 -19.44 16.59 -6.58
CA ALA A 6 -18.61 16.32 -7.77
C ALA A 6 -17.13 16.70 -7.56
N VAL A 7 -16.86 17.85 -6.93
CA VAL A 7 -15.49 18.29 -6.62
C VAL A 7 -14.86 17.39 -5.55
N ALA A 8 -15.64 16.93 -4.57
CA ALA A 8 -15.18 15.99 -3.56
C ALA A 8 -14.79 14.65 -4.19
N THR A 9 -15.66 14.08 -5.03
CA THR A 9 -15.43 12.80 -5.70
C THR A 9 -14.20 12.83 -6.59
N ALA A 10 -14.02 13.89 -7.40
CA ALA A 10 -12.85 14.05 -8.25
C ALA A 10 -11.53 14.20 -7.46
N ARG A 11 -11.59 14.78 -6.25
CA ARG A 11 -10.42 14.85 -5.37
C ARG A 11 -10.11 13.50 -4.76
N ILE A 12 -11.11 12.80 -4.24
CA ILE A 12 -10.95 11.48 -3.63
C ILE A 12 -10.39 10.49 -4.66
N SER A 13 -10.94 10.45 -5.88
CA SER A 13 -10.48 9.54 -6.93
C SER A 13 -9.01 9.73 -7.33
N ARG A 14 -8.48 10.95 -7.14
CA ARG A 14 -7.06 11.25 -7.34
C ARG A 14 -6.21 10.94 -6.10
N GLN A 15 -6.67 11.34 -4.92
CA GLN A 15 -5.89 11.22 -3.67
C GLN A 15 -5.71 9.77 -3.23
N LEU A 16 -6.67 8.91 -3.56
CA LEU A 16 -6.66 7.53 -3.11
C LEU A 16 -5.50 6.70 -3.72
N PRO A 17 -5.30 6.66 -5.05
CA PRO A 17 -4.13 5.99 -5.63
C PRO A 17 -2.81 6.67 -5.26
N GLU A 18 -2.78 7.99 -5.07
CA GLU A 18 -1.59 8.69 -4.56
C GLU A 18 -1.19 8.19 -3.15
N ALA A 19 -2.17 7.97 -2.28
CA ALA A 19 -1.95 7.43 -0.94
C ALA A 19 -1.44 5.98 -0.97
N GLU A 20 -1.99 5.13 -1.85
CA GLU A 20 -1.52 3.75 -2.06
C GLU A 20 -0.05 3.71 -2.50
N VAL A 21 0.31 4.50 -3.51
CA VAL A 21 1.70 4.59 -4.01
C VAL A 21 2.65 5.12 -2.94
N SER A 22 2.18 6.04 -2.08
CA SER A 22 2.99 6.54 -0.96
C SER A 22 3.27 5.44 0.07
N LEU A 23 2.34 4.52 0.32
CA LEU A 23 2.54 3.38 1.22
C LEU A 23 3.53 2.37 0.63
N ASP A 24 3.41 2.05 -0.67
CA ASP A 24 4.39 1.22 -1.39
C ASP A 24 5.81 1.80 -1.30
N SER A 25 5.92 3.11 -1.54
CA SER A 25 7.20 3.82 -1.50
C SER A 25 7.82 3.78 -0.09
N ALA A 26 6.99 3.93 0.95
CA ALA A 26 7.44 3.82 2.34
C ALA A 26 7.90 2.40 2.68
N LEU A 27 7.19 1.36 2.20
CA LEU A 27 7.57 -0.03 2.38
C LEU A 27 8.90 -0.33 1.69
N LEU A 28 9.09 0.11 0.44
CA LEU A 28 10.35 -0.04 -0.28
C LEU A 28 11.52 0.65 0.45
N ALA A 29 11.35 1.91 0.88
CA ALA A 29 12.38 2.64 1.61
C ALA A 29 12.75 1.92 2.93
N SER A 30 11.76 1.36 3.63
CA SER A 30 12.00 0.60 4.85
C SER A 30 12.76 -0.71 4.60
N ALA A 31 12.54 -1.37 3.46
CA ALA A 31 13.24 -2.59 3.08
C ALA A 31 14.71 -2.30 2.73
N GLN A 32 14.97 -1.23 1.97
CA GLN A 32 16.32 -0.76 1.65
C GLN A 32 17.10 -0.38 2.92
N LEU A 33 16.43 0.23 3.89
CA LEU A 33 17.04 0.52 5.19
C LEU A 33 17.42 -0.77 5.93
N MET A 34 16.55 -1.78 5.91
CA MET A 34 16.83 -3.07 6.55
C MET A 34 18.03 -3.77 5.90
N GLU A 35 18.08 -3.80 4.57
CA GLU A 35 19.22 -4.28 3.79
C GLU A 35 20.51 -3.57 4.22
N THR A 36 20.50 -2.23 4.26
CA THR A 36 21.67 -1.43 4.64
C THR A 36 22.15 -1.76 6.06
N ILE A 37 21.23 -1.92 7.02
CA ILE A 37 21.57 -2.28 8.41
C ILE A 37 22.19 -3.69 8.48
N LEU A 38 21.68 -4.64 7.69
CA LEU A 38 22.20 -6.02 7.65
C LEU A 38 23.60 -6.09 7.00
N LEU A 39 23.81 -5.33 5.92
CA LEU A 39 25.09 -5.25 5.23
C LEU A 39 26.17 -4.51 6.02
N THR A 40 25.76 -3.59 6.90
CA THR A 40 26.70 -2.88 7.78
C THR A 40 27.23 -3.85 8.84
N SER A 41 28.38 -4.48 8.58
CA SER A 41 29.08 -5.31 9.59
C SER A 41 29.39 -4.46 10.82
N GLY A 42 29.27 -5.04 12.02
CA GLY A 42 29.62 -4.36 13.27
C GLY A 42 31.05 -3.86 13.19
N GLN A 43 31.23 -2.53 13.26
CA GLN A 43 32.53 -1.96 13.61
C GLN A 43 32.91 -2.50 15.01
N GLU A 44 34.20 -2.75 15.25
CA GLU A 44 34.68 -3.17 16.57
C GLU A 44 34.12 -2.24 17.66
N GLY A 45 33.43 -2.83 18.65
CA GLY A 45 32.82 -2.10 19.78
C GLY A 45 31.31 -1.84 19.67
N GLN A 46 30.61 -2.30 18.62
CA GLN A 46 29.15 -2.15 18.54
C GLN A 46 28.41 -3.27 19.29
N GLU A 47 27.61 -2.88 20.29
CA GLU A 47 26.75 -3.80 21.06
C GLU A 47 25.78 -4.56 20.13
N PRO A 48 25.92 -5.89 19.98
CA PRO A 48 25.12 -6.68 19.02
C PRO A 48 23.61 -6.61 19.33
N TYR A 49 23.26 -6.43 20.61
CA TYR A 49 21.87 -6.32 21.06
C TYR A 49 21.17 -5.07 20.54
N ALA A 50 21.88 -3.94 20.43
CA ALA A 50 21.30 -2.68 19.96
C ALA A 50 20.83 -2.78 18.50
N ARG A 51 21.65 -3.45 17.66
CA ARG A 51 21.32 -3.70 16.26
C ARG A 51 20.13 -4.64 16.10
N GLN A 52 20.12 -5.76 16.83
CA GLN A 52 18.99 -6.69 16.79
C GLN A 52 17.70 -6.00 17.20
N ALA A 53 17.73 -5.21 18.27
CA ALA A 53 16.57 -4.47 18.74
C ALA A 53 16.10 -3.41 17.72
N ALA A 54 16.99 -2.80 16.95
CA ALA A 54 16.63 -1.91 15.84
C ALA A 54 15.97 -2.67 14.67
N LEU A 55 16.54 -3.81 14.26
CA LEU A 55 15.99 -4.67 13.21
C LEU A 55 14.58 -5.18 13.56
N MET A 56 14.36 -5.59 14.81
CA MET A 56 13.03 -6.02 15.27
C MET A 56 12.00 -4.88 15.21
N ARG A 57 12.40 -3.65 15.55
CA ARG A 57 11.52 -2.47 15.45
C ARG A 57 11.22 -2.14 13.98
N LEU A 58 12.20 -2.24 13.10
CA LEU A 58 12.03 -2.00 11.67
C LEU A 58 11.12 -3.06 11.02
N ALA A 59 11.29 -4.34 11.38
CA ALA A 59 10.40 -5.41 10.93
C ALA A 59 8.94 -5.17 11.38
N ARG A 60 8.74 -4.71 12.62
CA ARG A 60 7.41 -4.34 13.10
C ARG A 60 6.81 -3.16 12.31
N ALA A 61 7.62 -2.16 11.97
CA ALA A 61 7.17 -1.05 11.14
C ALA A 61 6.75 -1.52 9.74
N GLN A 62 7.47 -2.46 9.14
CA GLN A 62 7.11 -3.08 7.86
C GLN A 62 5.76 -3.82 7.93
N CYS A 63 5.52 -4.59 8.99
CA CYS A 63 4.20 -5.24 9.17
C CYS A 63 3.06 -4.21 9.23
N LEU A 64 3.25 -3.11 9.97
CA LEU A 64 2.25 -2.05 10.06
C LEU A 64 2.00 -1.35 8.72
N LEU A 65 3.04 -1.17 7.89
CA LEU A 65 2.89 -0.64 6.54
C LEU A 65 2.07 -1.57 5.64
N ILE A 66 2.33 -2.88 5.70
CA ILE A 66 1.58 -3.89 4.95
C ILE A 66 0.11 -3.92 5.39
N GLU A 67 -0.16 -3.88 6.70
CA GLU A 67 -1.51 -3.79 7.25
C GLU A 67 -2.22 -2.50 6.80
N SER A 68 -1.51 -1.36 6.86
CA SER A 68 -2.03 -0.08 6.38
C SER A 68 -2.37 -0.12 4.89
N GLN A 69 -1.55 -0.80 4.08
CA GLN A 69 -1.81 -0.92 2.66
C GLN A 69 -3.00 -1.82 2.35
N ASN A 70 -3.17 -2.92 3.08
CA ASN A 70 -4.38 -3.73 2.98
C ASN A 70 -5.63 -2.92 3.31
N ASN A 71 -5.59 -2.16 4.41
CA ASN A 71 -6.70 -1.28 4.79
C ASN A 71 -6.97 -0.19 3.73
N MET A 72 -5.94 0.35 3.09
CA MET A 72 -6.10 1.34 2.02
C MET A 72 -6.77 0.74 0.78
N LEU A 73 -6.38 -0.47 0.37
CA LEU A 73 -7.02 -1.17 -0.75
C LEU A 73 -8.50 -1.47 -0.47
N ARG A 74 -8.84 -1.83 0.77
CA ARG A 74 -10.24 -2.04 1.16
C ARG A 74 -11.03 -0.74 1.16
N LEU A 75 -10.44 0.34 1.65
CA LEU A 75 -11.04 1.67 1.56
C LEU A 75 -11.30 2.06 0.10
N HIS A 76 -10.39 1.72 -0.83
CA HIS A 76 -10.61 1.92 -2.26
C HIS A 76 -11.88 1.23 -2.74
N GLU A 77 -12.00 -0.06 -2.47
CA GLU A 77 -13.16 -0.85 -2.87
C GLU A 77 -14.47 -0.28 -2.28
N GLU A 78 -14.45 0.11 -1.00
CA GLU A 78 -15.58 0.74 -0.32
C GLU A 78 -15.97 2.08 -0.97
N MET A 79 -14.99 2.95 -1.27
CA MET A 79 -15.23 4.23 -1.93
C MET A 79 -15.77 4.06 -3.35
N LEU A 80 -15.31 3.04 -4.08
CA LEU A 80 -15.84 2.69 -5.39
C LEU A 80 -17.30 2.23 -5.30
N GLY A 81 -17.63 1.44 -4.28
CA GLY A 81 -19.01 1.03 -3.97
C GLY A 81 -19.91 2.23 -3.73
N ILE A 82 -19.50 3.13 -2.83
CA ILE A 82 -20.23 4.37 -2.51
C ILE A 82 -20.41 5.26 -3.74
N GLY A 83 -19.35 5.42 -4.56
CA GLY A 83 -19.41 6.21 -5.79
C GLY A 83 -20.44 5.70 -6.81
N LYS A 84 -20.58 4.37 -6.93
CA LYS A 84 -21.59 3.71 -7.77
C LYS A 84 -23.01 3.91 -7.23
N GLU A 85 -23.20 3.78 -5.91
CA GLU A 85 -24.50 3.94 -5.26
C GLU A 85 -25.05 5.37 -5.38
N ILE A 86 -24.18 6.38 -5.26
CA ILE A 86 -24.57 7.79 -5.34
C ILE A 86 -24.87 8.23 -6.79
N LYS A 87 -24.64 7.38 -7.81
CA LYS A 87 -24.66 7.75 -9.24
C LYS A 87 -23.81 9.00 -9.53
N ALA A 88 -22.77 9.23 -8.71
CA ALA A 88 -21.91 10.41 -8.81
C ALA A 88 -20.87 10.30 -9.93
N VAL A 89 -20.68 9.09 -10.47
CA VAL A 89 -19.74 8.79 -11.54
C VAL A 89 -20.53 8.12 -12.66
N GLY A 90 -20.73 8.84 -13.77
CA GLY A 90 -20.99 8.19 -15.05
C GLY A 90 -19.78 7.30 -15.35
N ASP A 91 -20.05 6.06 -15.73
CA ASP A 91 -19.13 4.93 -15.95
C ASP A 91 -18.10 5.14 -17.09
N ASP A 92 -17.61 6.37 -17.30
CA ASP A 92 -16.89 6.75 -18.53
C ASP A 92 -15.39 7.01 -18.32
N ASP A 93 -14.96 7.39 -17.11
CA ASP A 93 -13.54 7.60 -16.84
C ASP A 93 -12.90 6.30 -16.35
N GLY A 94 -12.59 5.41 -17.30
CA GLY A 94 -11.88 4.12 -17.15
C GLY A 94 -10.45 4.20 -16.59
N ASN A 95 -10.23 5.04 -15.58
CA ASN A 95 -8.96 5.32 -14.92
C ASN A 95 -8.68 4.39 -13.73
N CYS A 96 -9.66 3.56 -13.34
CA CYS A 96 -9.39 2.45 -12.45
C CYS A 96 -8.74 1.34 -13.30
N PRO A 97 -7.51 0.89 -13.00
CA PRO A 97 -6.92 -0.22 -13.73
C PRO A 97 -7.91 -1.38 -13.63
N LYS A 98 -8.50 -1.76 -14.77
CA LYS A 98 -9.28 -2.98 -14.86
C LYS A 98 -8.40 -4.07 -14.25
N PRO A 99 -8.92 -4.93 -13.36
CA PRO A 99 -8.15 -6.03 -12.82
C PRO A 99 -7.62 -6.80 -14.02
N THR A 100 -6.37 -6.51 -14.37
CA THR A 100 -5.69 -7.13 -15.48
C THR A 100 -5.52 -8.55 -14.97
N GLY A 101 -6.10 -9.51 -15.70
CA GLY A 101 -6.31 -10.89 -15.31
C GLY A 101 -5.05 -11.71 -15.01
N LEU A 102 -4.06 -11.15 -14.33
CA LEU A 102 -2.94 -11.87 -13.75
C LEU A 102 -3.41 -12.78 -12.59
N LEU A 103 -4.56 -12.48 -11.98
CA LEU A 103 -5.23 -13.36 -11.00
C LEU A 103 -6.34 -14.22 -11.64
N GLU A 104 -6.67 -14.01 -12.92
CA GLU A 104 -7.56 -14.91 -13.64
C GLU A 104 -6.75 -16.04 -14.29
N ARG A 105 -6.72 -17.18 -13.57
CA ARG A 105 -6.38 -18.51 -14.07
C ARG A 105 -4.90 -18.78 -14.37
N ALA A 106 -4.06 -18.71 -13.35
CA ALA A 106 -3.10 -19.80 -13.17
C ALA A 106 -3.83 -20.92 -12.40
N PRO A 107 -4.11 -22.11 -12.98
CA PRO A 107 -4.58 -23.22 -12.16
C PRO A 107 -3.48 -23.49 -11.13
N LEU A 108 -3.79 -23.30 -9.85
CA LEU A 108 -2.95 -23.77 -8.77
C LEU A 108 -2.66 -25.24 -9.06
N ARG A 109 -1.43 -25.53 -9.49
CA ARG A 109 -0.98 -26.91 -9.71
C ARG A 109 -1.16 -27.61 -8.37
N ARG A 110 -2.16 -28.49 -8.31
CA ARG A 110 -2.31 -29.46 -7.24
C ARG A 110 -1.03 -30.30 -7.27
N ILE A 111 -0.16 -30.08 -6.30
CA ILE A 111 0.97 -30.97 -6.07
C ILE A 111 0.37 -32.28 -5.55
N ALA A 112 0.78 -33.38 -6.18
CA ALA A 112 0.33 -34.74 -5.91
C ALA A 112 0.67 -35.19 -4.47
#